data_AF-A0A5D2KMI5-F1
#
_entry.id   AF-A0A5D2KMI5-F1
#
_cell.length_a   1.000
_cell.length_b   1.000
_cell.length_c   1.000
_cell.angle_alpha   90.00
_cell.angle_beta   90.00
_cell.angle_gamma   90.00
#
_symmetry.space_group_name_H-M   'P 1'
#
loop_
_entity.id
_entity.type
_entity.pdbx_description
1 polymer ?
#
loop_
_entity_poly.entity_id
_entity_poly.type
_entity_poly.pdbx_seq_one_letter_code
_entity_poly.pdbx_strand_id
1 'polypeptide(L)'
;MESTESSYVSSPEAARNRSPPPPKSPTSGNVEKPMYIRFLVSNAAAGSVIGKGGSTITEFQSKSGARIQLSRNHETFPGTSDRIIMVSGAIDDILKAMELILGKLFDELNVEDNEDVGPRTKVRLIVPNSSCGSIIGKGGATIKSLIEDSQAGIKISPLDNNFYGLNDRLVTLTGTLDEQMQAIDLILSKLCEDPHYSQAMHAPFSYAATYYSMSYAPNGTGGKFPNHKEDRSNSITIGVPDEHIGLVLGRGGRNIMEISQVSGARIKISDRGDFMSGTTDRKVTITGSQRAIHQAECMIMQKVANATERMMD
;
A
#
# COMPACT_ATOMS: atom_id res chain seq x y z
N MET A 1 21.22 -85.56 25.94
CA MET A 1 20.55 -86.02 24.71
C MET A 1 19.26 -85.20 24.61
N GLU A 2 19.36 -83.98 24.10
CA GLU A 2 19.19 -83.65 22.67
C GLU A 2 17.70 -83.69 22.29
N SER A 3 17.10 -82.52 22.03
CA SER A 3 16.58 -82.17 20.69
C SER A 3 15.62 -80.97 20.69
N THR A 4 16.03 -79.98 19.89
CA THR A 4 15.26 -79.11 18.98
C THR A 4 14.37 -77.99 19.51
N GLU A 5 14.92 -76.78 19.35
CA GLU A 5 14.27 -75.49 19.14
C GLU A 5 13.29 -75.52 17.95
N SER A 6 12.16 -74.82 18.08
CA SER A 6 11.35 -74.35 16.95
C SER A 6 11.22 -72.83 17.05
N SER A 7 11.75 -72.16 16.03
CA SER A 7 11.82 -70.72 15.85
C SER A 7 10.52 -70.18 15.25
N TYR A 8 9.79 -69.36 16.01
CA TYR A 8 8.81 -68.43 15.45
C TYR A 8 9.38 -67.01 15.53
N VAL A 9 9.81 -66.51 14.38
CA VAL A 9 10.31 -65.14 14.18
C VAL A 9 9.10 -64.18 14.21
N SER A 10 9.03 -63.31 15.21
CA SER A 10 8.13 -62.16 15.21
C SER A 10 8.74 -61.03 14.38
N SER A 11 7.98 -60.50 13.42
CA SER A 11 8.37 -59.31 12.64
C SER A 11 8.46 -58.06 13.54
N PRO A 12 9.50 -57.21 13.41
CA PRO A 12 9.56 -55.96 14.14
C PRO A 12 8.63 -54.91 13.52
N GLU A 13 7.69 -54.42 14.32
CA GLU A 13 6.84 -53.25 14.03
C GLU A 13 7.72 -51.99 13.83
N ALA A 14 7.49 -51.29 12.71
CA ALA A 14 8.24 -50.11 12.33
C ALA A 14 8.11 -48.98 13.36
N ALA A 15 9.26 -48.43 13.76
CA ALA A 15 9.38 -47.29 14.65
C ALA A 15 8.65 -46.06 14.09
N ARG A 16 7.56 -45.64 14.75
CA ARG A 16 6.91 -44.35 14.48
C ARG A 16 7.80 -43.22 15.01
N ASN A 17 8.49 -42.56 14.09
CA ASN A 17 9.25 -41.34 14.30
C ASN A 17 8.33 -40.24 14.89
N ARG A 18 8.40 -39.99 16.21
CA ARG A 18 7.74 -38.84 16.84
C ARG A 18 8.67 -37.64 16.72
N SER A 19 8.28 -36.66 15.92
CA SER A 19 8.95 -35.35 15.84
C SER A 19 9.00 -34.68 17.21
N PRO A 20 10.09 -33.98 17.57
CA PRO A 20 10.14 -33.20 18.80
C PRO A 20 9.10 -32.06 18.75
N PRO A 21 8.57 -31.63 19.91
CA PRO A 21 7.60 -30.55 19.96
C PRO A 21 8.24 -29.24 19.43
N PRO A 22 7.46 -28.36 18.80
CA PRO A 22 7.96 -27.09 18.31
C PRO A 22 8.54 -26.25 19.45
N PRO A 23 9.58 -25.43 19.18
CA PRO A 23 10.19 -24.60 20.20
C PRO A 23 9.13 -23.69 20.83
N LYS A 24 9.11 -23.65 22.17
CA LYS A 24 8.22 -22.76 22.94
C LYS A 24 8.49 -21.32 22.49
N SER A 25 7.45 -20.69 21.96
CA SER A 25 7.44 -19.26 21.65
C SER A 25 7.88 -18.47 22.89
N PRO A 26 8.77 -17.47 22.74
CA PRO A 26 9.25 -16.70 23.88
C PRO A 26 8.07 -16.06 24.61
N THR A 27 8.13 -16.20 25.93
CA THR A 27 7.20 -15.69 26.93
C THR A 27 6.81 -14.24 26.64
N SER A 28 5.52 -13.95 26.67
CA SER A 28 4.94 -12.63 26.49
C SER A 28 5.49 -11.63 27.51
N GLY A 29 6.60 -10.97 27.16
CA GLY A 29 6.87 -9.62 27.65
C GLY A 29 5.75 -8.71 27.17
N ASN A 30 5.47 -7.64 27.90
CA ASN A 30 4.51 -6.61 27.51
C ASN A 30 4.98 -6.01 26.16
N VAL A 31 4.58 -6.60 25.03
CA VAL A 31 4.97 -6.14 23.70
C VAL A 31 4.20 -4.85 23.48
N GLU A 32 4.88 -3.74 23.72
CA GLU A 32 4.36 -2.41 23.37
C GLU A 32 3.96 -2.45 21.90
N LYS A 33 2.71 -2.08 21.64
CA LYS A 33 2.11 -2.25 20.32
C LYS A 33 2.92 -1.41 19.32
N PRO A 34 3.42 -1.99 18.21
CA PRO A 34 4.25 -1.24 17.29
C PRO A 34 3.44 -0.07 16.69
N MET A 35 4.10 1.07 16.58
CA MET A 35 3.60 2.20 15.81
C MET A 35 3.96 2.03 14.34
N TYR A 36 3.24 2.75 13.49
CA TYR A 36 3.41 2.72 12.04
C TYR A 36 3.38 4.14 11.52
N ILE A 37 4.22 4.47 10.55
CA ILE A 37 4.11 5.70 9.75
C ILE A 37 4.22 5.33 8.28
N ARG A 38 3.38 5.96 7.46
CA ARG A 38 3.42 5.82 6.00
C ARG A 38 3.63 7.18 5.34
N PHE A 39 4.45 7.23 4.30
CA PHE A 39 4.65 8.45 3.54
C PHE A 39 5.00 8.19 2.07
N LEU A 40 4.77 9.20 1.25
CA LEU A 40 4.98 9.15 -0.19
C LEU A 40 6.43 9.46 -0.56
N VAL A 41 6.94 8.71 -1.52
CA VAL A 41 8.24 8.94 -2.16
C VAL A 41 8.11 8.79 -3.67
N SER A 42 8.85 9.61 -4.42
CA SER A 42 8.92 9.44 -5.88
C SER A 42 9.60 8.12 -6.23
N ASN A 43 9.42 7.65 -7.47
CA ASN A 43 10.09 6.44 -7.94
C ASN A 43 11.63 6.53 -7.88
N ALA A 44 12.20 7.71 -8.17
CA ALA A 44 13.63 7.95 -8.09
C ALA A 44 14.11 7.89 -6.63
N ALA A 45 13.44 8.61 -5.73
CA ALA A 45 13.70 8.61 -4.29
C ALA A 45 13.61 7.20 -3.69
N ALA A 46 12.59 6.43 -4.08
CA ALA A 46 12.44 5.04 -3.67
C ALA A 46 13.63 4.17 -4.08
N GLY A 47 14.16 4.36 -5.30
CA GLY A 47 15.36 3.66 -5.76
C GLY A 47 16.59 3.97 -4.91
N SER A 48 16.76 5.23 -4.51
CA SER A 48 17.82 5.67 -3.60
C SER A 48 17.71 5.04 -2.22
N VAL A 49 16.52 5.07 -1.62
CA VAL A 49 16.27 4.49 -0.29
C VAL A 49 16.53 2.98 -0.28
N ILE A 50 16.17 2.27 -1.36
CA ILE A 50 16.47 0.83 -1.49
C ILE A 50 18.00 0.62 -1.58
N GLY A 51 18.68 1.40 -2.42
CA GLY A 51 20.09 1.22 -2.71
C GLY A 51 20.40 0.01 -3.59
N LYS A 52 21.64 -0.10 -4.07
CA LYS A 52 22.05 -1.22 -4.94
C LYS A 52 21.93 -2.54 -4.17
N GLY A 53 21.10 -3.46 -4.67
CA GLY A 53 20.85 -4.75 -4.02
C GLY A 53 20.15 -4.65 -2.66
N GLY A 54 19.49 -3.53 -2.34
CA GLY A 54 18.82 -3.34 -1.04
C GLY A 54 19.76 -2.93 0.09
N SER A 55 21.00 -2.52 -0.21
CA SER A 55 22.01 -2.20 0.82
C SER A 55 21.58 -1.08 1.76
N THR A 56 21.04 0.01 1.20
CA THR A 56 20.72 1.24 1.95
C THR A 56 19.53 1.03 2.87
N ILE A 57 18.45 0.41 2.39
CA ILE A 57 17.29 0.10 3.24
C ILE A 57 17.66 -0.90 4.34
N THR A 58 18.56 -1.84 4.07
CA THR A 58 19.06 -2.79 5.08
C THR A 58 19.87 -2.07 6.15
N GLU A 59 20.74 -1.13 5.75
CA GLU A 59 21.50 -0.30 6.67
C GLU A 59 20.58 0.58 7.54
N PHE A 60 19.57 1.22 6.94
CA PHE A 60 18.63 2.06 7.68
C PHE A 60 17.83 1.27 8.71
N GLN A 61 17.35 0.08 8.36
CA GLN A 61 16.69 -0.81 9.32
C GLN A 61 17.64 -1.23 10.45
N SER A 62 18.88 -1.56 10.13
CA SER A 62 19.89 -1.95 11.13
C SER A 62 20.21 -0.82 12.11
N LYS A 63 20.38 0.41 11.60
CA LYS A 63 20.72 1.59 12.43
C LYS A 63 19.56 2.12 13.25
N SER A 64 18.34 2.01 12.74
CA SER A 64 17.15 2.55 13.40
C SER A 64 16.45 1.55 14.31
N GLY A 65 16.66 0.25 14.14
CA GLY A 65 15.84 -0.77 14.80
C GLY A 65 14.43 -0.92 14.22
N ALA A 66 13.99 0.02 13.37
CA ALA A 66 12.69 -0.03 12.73
C ALA A 66 12.68 -0.99 11.54
N ARG A 67 11.50 -1.53 11.25
CA ARG A 67 11.20 -2.24 10.00
C ARG A 67 10.74 -1.24 8.95
N ILE A 68 11.42 -1.21 7.81
CA ILE A 68 11.14 -0.32 6.69
C ILE A 68 10.70 -1.17 5.49
N GLN A 69 9.49 -0.90 4.99
CA GLN A 69 8.93 -1.57 3.82
C GLN A 69 8.61 -0.53 2.76
N LEU A 70 8.78 -0.91 1.50
CA LEU A 70 8.50 -0.04 0.37
C LEU A 70 7.57 -0.78 -0.60
N SER A 71 6.53 -0.09 -1.08
CA SER A 71 5.55 -0.65 -2.01
C SER A 71 6.23 -1.06 -3.32
N ARG A 72 5.64 -1.98 -4.10
CA ARG A 72 6.22 -2.38 -5.40
C ARG A 72 6.22 -1.20 -6.39
N ASN A 73 7.00 -1.29 -7.47
CA ASN A 73 7.13 -0.20 -8.46
C ASN A 73 5.79 0.19 -9.13
N HIS A 74 4.84 -0.72 -9.22
CA HIS A 74 3.50 -0.51 -9.78
C HIS A 74 2.43 -0.29 -8.69
N GLU A 75 2.85 -0.20 -7.43
CA GLU A 75 1.98 -0.04 -6.28
C GLU A 75 2.18 1.38 -5.73
N THR A 76 1.47 2.32 -6.33
CA THR A 76 1.54 3.75 -5.99
C THR A 76 0.35 4.17 -5.15
N PHE A 77 0.49 5.30 -4.45
CA PHE A 77 -0.63 5.89 -3.75
C PHE A 77 -1.65 6.45 -4.76
N PRO A 78 -2.96 6.20 -4.57
CA PRO A 78 -3.98 6.60 -5.52
C PRO A 78 -3.90 8.09 -5.88
N GLY A 79 -4.03 8.40 -7.18
CA GLY A 79 -3.95 9.77 -7.68
C GLY A 79 -2.52 10.31 -7.83
N THR A 80 -1.51 9.48 -7.56
CA THR A 80 -0.11 9.87 -7.67
C THR A 80 0.70 8.81 -8.43
N SER A 81 1.90 9.21 -8.84
CA SER A 81 2.95 8.30 -9.31
C SER A 81 3.90 7.86 -8.19
N ASP A 82 3.57 8.20 -6.94
CA ASP A 82 4.48 8.03 -5.81
C ASP A 82 4.27 6.68 -5.14
N ARG A 83 5.38 6.06 -4.77
CA ARG A 83 5.43 4.84 -3.98
C ARG A 83 5.26 5.17 -2.50
N ILE A 84 4.97 4.14 -1.72
CA ILE A 84 4.69 4.26 -0.30
C ILE A 84 5.82 3.61 0.49
N ILE A 85 6.41 4.35 1.42
CA ILE A 85 7.23 3.79 2.48
C ILE A 85 6.34 3.58 3.69
N MET A 86 6.44 2.41 4.31
CA MET A 86 5.93 2.15 5.65
C MET A 86 7.10 1.86 6.59
N VAL A 87 7.16 2.59 7.70
CA VAL A 87 8.10 2.34 8.80
C VAL A 87 7.31 1.88 10.02
N SER A 88 7.80 0.87 10.73
CA SER A 88 7.16 0.31 11.91
C SER A 88 8.18 -0.04 13.00
N GLY A 89 7.84 0.22 14.26
CA GLY A 89 8.74 0.05 15.40
C GLY A 89 8.27 0.85 16.62
N ALA A 90 9.17 1.06 17.59
CA ALA A 90 8.97 2.07 18.63
C ALA A 90 9.01 3.48 18.03
N ILE A 91 8.49 4.49 18.75
CA ILE A 91 8.47 5.88 18.25
C ILE A 91 9.90 6.36 17.95
N ASP A 92 10.85 6.12 18.86
CA ASP A 92 12.25 6.53 18.68
C ASP A 92 12.89 5.84 17.47
N ASP A 93 12.63 4.55 17.27
CA ASP A 93 13.11 3.79 16.11
C ASP A 93 12.55 4.36 14.80
N ILE A 94 11.26 4.71 14.79
CA ILE A 94 10.59 5.34 13.64
C ILE A 94 11.21 6.71 13.35
N LEU A 95 11.40 7.55 14.36
CA LEU A 95 12.02 8.86 14.19
C LEU A 95 13.45 8.74 13.65
N LYS A 96 14.24 7.78 14.15
CA LYS A 96 15.58 7.51 13.64
C LYS A 96 15.57 7.04 12.19
N ALA A 97 14.63 6.18 11.81
CA ALA A 97 14.46 5.75 10.43
C ALA A 97 14.04 6.92 9.51
N MET A 98 13.14 7.79 9.97
CA MET A 98 12.72 8.99 9.23
C MET A 98 13.88 9.94 9.01
N GLU A 99 14.71 10.20 10.02
CA GLU A 99 15.92 11.03 9.92
C GLU A 99 16.89 10.48 8.85
N LEU A 100 17.17 9.16 8.89
CA LEU A 100 18.06 8.51 7.92
C LEU A 100 17.52 8.58 6.49
N ILE A 101 16.22 8.32 6.31
CA ILE A 101 15.58 8.34 4.99
C ILE A 101 15.54 9.77 4.44
N LEU A 102 15.02 10.72 5.21
CA LEU A 102 14.86 12.10 4.77
C LEU A 102 16.21 12.78 4.55
N GLY A 103 17.20 12.53 5.42
CA GLY A 103 18.57 13.01 5.22
C GLY A 103 19.18 12.50 3.91
N LYS A 104 19.02 11.19 3.61
CA LYS A 104 19.50 10.62 2.34
C LYS A 104 18.84 11.25 1.11
N LEU A 105 17.54 11.53 1.19
CA LEU A 105 16.78 12.17 0.11
C LEU A 105 17.15 13.66 -0.04
N PHE A 106 17.48 14.32 1.06
CA PHE A 106 17.92 15.71 1.09
C PHE A 106 19.30 15.89 0.45
N ASP A 107 20.25 15.02 0.78
CA ASP A 107 21.61 15.04 0.20
C ASP A 107 21.60 14.91 -1.33
N GLU A 108 20.60 14.21 -1.88
CA GLU A 108 20.44 14.05 -3.34
C GLU A 108 19.86 15.29 -4.02
N LEU A 109 19.16 16.14 -3.28
CA LEU A 109 18.61 17.40 -3.79
C LEU A 109 19.62 18.55 -3.71
N ASN A 110 20.56 18.49 -2.76
CA ASN A 110 21.58 19.53 -2.53
C ASN A 110 22.79 19.51 -3.46
N VAL A 111 22.86 18.55 -4.39
CA VAL A 111 23.97 18.51 -5.35
C VAL A 111 23.88 19.68 -6.36
N GLU A 112 22.76 20.44 -6.38
CA GLU A 112 22.49 21.42 -7.44
C GLU A 112 22.41 22.90 -7.03
N ASP A 113 22.33 23.32 -5.76
CA ASP A 113 22.25 24.76 -5.42
C ASP A 113 23.04 25.18 -4.15
N ASN A 114 23.88 26.22 -4.30
CA ASN A 114 24.58 26.93 -3.22
C ASN A 114 23.70 28.08 -2.70
N GLU A 115 22.76 27.82 -1.79
CA GLU A 115 22.06 28.89 -1.05
C GLU A 115 22.18 28.72 0.47
N ASP A 116 22.40 29.83 1.17
CA ASP A 116 22.65 29.98 2.63
C ASP A 116 21.40 29.70 3.50
N VAL A 117 20.30 29.26 2.88
CA VAL A 117 19.06 28.82 3.52
C VAL A 117 18.82 27.38 3.09
N GLY A 118 18.98 26.42 4.01
CA GLY A 118 18.87 24.99 3.69
C GLY A 118 17.59 24.67 2.88
N PRO A 119 17.66 23.77 1.88
CA PRO A 119 16.58 23.60 0.92
C PRO A 119 15.30 23.17 1.63
N ARG A 120 14.21 23.87 1.31
CA ARG A 120 12.89 23.53 1.83
C ARG A 120 12.32 22.40 1.01
N THR A 121 12.24 21.23 1.61
CA THR A 121 11.68 20.04 0.97
C THR A 121 10.21 19.86 1.35
N LYS A 122 9.59 18.80 0.82
CA LYS A 122 8.20 18.46 1.09
C LYS A 122 8.08 16.98 1.39
N VAL A 123 7.43 16.64 2.50
CA VAL A 123 7.07 15.27 2.89
C VAL A 123 5.54 15.14 2.91
N ARG A 124 5.01 14.01 2.45
CA ARG A 124 3.57 13.73 2.48
C ARG A 124 3.30 12.45 3.24
N LEU A 125 2.86 12.60 4.49
CA LEU A 125 2.43 11.50 5.33
C LEU A 125 1.04 11.03 4.90
N ILE A 126 0.82 9.73 4.95
CA ILE A 126 -0.49 9.11 4.74
C ILE A 126 -1.09 8.86 6.12
N VAL A 127 -2.28 9.40 6.37
CA VAL A 127 -2.97 9.29 7.67
C VAL A 127 -4.42 8.87 7.43
N PRO A 128 -5.00 7.92 8.19
CA PRO A 128 -6.41 7.58 8.04
C PRO A 128 -7.27 8.80 8.34
N ASN A 129 -8.33 8.99 7.57
CA ASN A 129 -9.26 10.09 7.76
C ASN A 129 -9.84 10.11 9.19
N SER A 130 -10.09 8.93 9.77
CA SER A 130 -10.54 8.78 11.16
C SER A 130 -9.56 9.38 12.18
N SER A 131 -8.26 9.37 11.88
CA SER A 131 -7.21 9.86 12.78
C SER A 131 -6.80 11.31 12.48
N CYS A 132 -7.20 11.89 11.34
CA CYS A 132 -6.93 13.30 11.07
C CYS A 132 -7.58 14.23 12.10
N GLY A 133 -8.65 13.80 12.77
CA GLY A 133 -9.30 14.58 13.82
C GLY A 133 -8.38 14.94 14.99
N SER A 134 -7.48 14.03 15.41
CA SER A 134 -6.53 14.28 16.50
C SER A 134 -5.43 15.26 16.11
N ILE A 135 -5.02 15.26 14.84
CA ILE A 135 -4.06 16.23 14.29
C ILE A 135 -4.70 17.62 14.16
N ILE A 136 -5.95 17.70 13.67
CA ILE A 136 -6.64 18.98 13.46
C ILE A 136 -7.01 19.63 14.79
N GLY A 137 -7.63 18.87 15.69
CA GLY A 137 -8.17 19.37 16.95
C GLY A 137 -9.41 20.26 16.80
N LYS A 138 -10.06 20.55 17.93
CA LYS A 138 -11.28 21.40 17.95
C LYS A 138 -10.94 22.79 17.41
N GLY A 139 -11.68 23.25 16.40
CA GLY A 139 -11.45 24.56 15.76
C GLY A 139 -10.08 24.72 15.09
N GLY A 140 -9.38 23.61 14.80
CA GLY A 140 -8.02 23.65 14.27
C GLY A 140 -6.95 24.01 15.30
N ALA A 141 -7.26 23.97 16.61
CA ALA A 141 -6.33 24.39 17.66
C ALA A 141 -5.05 23.53 17.68
N THR A 142 -5.18 22.22 17.53
CA THR A 142 -4.03 21.30 17.57
C THR A 142 -3.11 21.52 16.38
N ILE A 143 -3.63 21.55 15.15
CA ILE A 143 -2.79 21.77 13.96
C ILE A 143 -2.10 23.14 14.00
N LYS A 144 -2.72 24.16 14.60
CA LYS A 144 -2.07 25.47 14.80
C LYS A 144 -0.88 25.38 15.75
N SER A 145 -1.02 24.70 16.89
CA SER A 145 0.11 24.46 17.80
C SER A 145 1.19 23.60 17.15
N LEU A 146 0.83 22.55 16.41
CA LEU A 146 1.81 21.75 15.67
C LEU A 146 2.64 22.60 14.70
N ILE A 147 2.01 23.54 13.98
CA ILE A 147 2.69 24.48 13.07
C ILE A 147 3.60 25.44 13.85
N GLU A 148 3.12 25.98 14.97
CA GLU A 148 3.87 26.92 15.82
C GLU A 148 5.07 26.25 16.48
N ASP A 149 4.89 25.05 17.05
CA ASP A 149 5.93 24.35 17.79
C ASP A 149 7.00 23.75 16.87
N SER A 150 6.63 23.36 15.64
CA SER A 150 7.56 22.76 14.69
C SER A 150 8.18 23.75 13.70
N GLN A 151 7.61 24.95 13.57
CA GLN A 151 7.94 25.94 12.53
C GLN A 151 7.76 25.42 11.08
N ALA A 152 7.16 24.25 10.89
CA ALA A 152 6.91 23.67 9.58
C ALA A 152 5.56 24.11 9.01
N GLY A 153 5.47 24.19 7.69
CA GLY A 153 4.18 24.28 7.02
C GLY A 153 3.46 22.93 7.07
N ILE A 154 2.32 22.85 7.75
CA ILE A 154 1.50 21.64 7.85
C ILE A 154 0.16 21.86 7.14
N LYS A 155 -0.15 21.03 6.14
CA LYS A 155 -1.43 21.07 5.40
C LYS A 155 -2.02 19.68 5.27
N ILE A 156 -3.28 19.53 5.62
CA ILE A 156 -4.00 18.27 5.44
C ILE A 156 -4.85 18.39 4.17
N SER A 157 -4.72 17.44 3.25
CA SER A 157 -5.54 17.39 2.04
C SER A 157 -7.02 17.34 2.39
N PRO A 158 -7.93 17.86 1.55
CA PRO A 158 -9.35 17.55 1.70
C PRO A 158 -9.54 16.02 1.64
N LEU A 159 -10.70 15.56 2.12
CA LEU A 159 -11.10 14.18 1.86
C LEU A 159 -11.30 14.04 0.35
N ASP A 160 -10.55 13.15 -0.28
CA ASP A 160 -10.64 12.94 -1.72
C ASP A 160 -11.66 11.85 -2.03
N ASN A 161 -12.90 12.27 -2.30
CA ASN A 161 -13.99 11.37 -2.64
C ASN A 161 -13.87 10.78 -4.06
N ASN A 162 -12.85 11.14 -4.84
CA ASN A 162 -12.66 10.58 -6.18
C ASN A 162 -12.08 9.17 -6.16
N PHE A 163 -11.55 8.71 -5.02
CA PHE A 163 -10.93 7.40 -4.86
C PHE A 163 -11.82 6.50 -4.00
N TYR A 164 -12.59 5.61 -4.64
CA TYR A 164 -13.43 4.67 -3.91
C TYR A 164 -12.60 3.77 -2.97
N GLY A 165 -13.00 3.72 -1.71
CA GLY A 165 -12.30 2.95 -0.67
C GLY A 165 -11.04 3.60 -0.11
N LEU A 166 -10.59 4.74 -0.65
CA LEU A 166 -9.50 5.51 -0.05
C LEU A 166 -10.04 6.25 1.17
N ASN A 167 -9.69 5.73 2.35
CA ASN A 167 -10.04 6.34 3.62
C ASN A 167 -8.86 7.11 4.23
N ASP A 168 -7.84 7.42 3.44
CA ASP A 168 -6.64 8.11 3.90
C ASP A 168 -6.54 9.52 3.32
N ARG A 169 -5.90 10.42 4.08
CA ARG A 169 -5.61 11.80 3.70
C ARG A 169 -4.11 12.04 3.75
N LEU A 170 -3.66 13.02 2.97
CA LEU A 170 -2.26 13.40 2.94
C LEU A 170 -2.00 14.56 3.89
N VAL A 171 -1.15 14.36 4.88
CA VAL A 171 -0.58 15.42 5.71
C VAL A 171 0.74 15.85 5.08
N THR A 172 0.73 17.01 4.44
CA THR A 172 1.87 17.61 3.79
C THR A 172 2.66 18.48 4.76
N LEU A 173 3.95 18.18 4.91
CA LEU A 173 4.93 18.93 5.67
C LEU A 173 5.86 19.65 4.69
N THR A 174 6.14 20.93 4.93
CA THR A 174 7.11 21.72 4.16
C THR A 174 7.99 22.51 5.11
N GLY A 175 9.30 22.53 4.86
CA GLY A 175 10.26 23.16 5.76
C GLY A 175 11.66 22.57 5.57
N THR A 176 12.59 22.92 6.44
CA THR A 176 13.90 22.27 6.57
C THR A 176 13.74 20.84 7.10
N LEU A 177 14.82 20.04 7.06
CA LEU A 177 14.81 18.69 7.64
C LEU A 177 14.43 18.72 9.13
N ASP A 178 15.00 19.64 9.89
CA ASP A 178 14.74 19.77 11.33
C ASP A 178 13.28 20.19 11.62
N GLU A 179 12.76 21.20 10.89
CA GLU A 179 11.36 21.63 11.00
C GLU A 179 10.40 20.45 10.71
N GLN A 180 10.71 19.65 9.69
CA GLN A 180 9.90 18.48 9.32
C GLN A 180 10.00 17.35 10.35
N MET A 181 11.20 17.06 10.87
CA MET A 181 11.40 16.04 11.90
C MET A 181 10.65 16.40 13.18
N GLN A 182 10.69 17.67 13.58
CA GLN A 182 9.91 18.17 14.72
C GLN A 182 8.40 18.02 14.48
N ALA A 183 7.93 18.33 13.26
CA ALA A 183 6.52 18.14 12.92
C ALA A 183 6.11 16.66 12.94
N ILE A 184 6.98 15.75 12.46
CA ILE A 184 6.73 14.31 12.46
C ILE A 184 6.61 13.78 13.89
N ASP A 185 7.49 14.17 14.80
CA ASP A 185 7.45 13.76 16.21
C ASP A 185 6.14 14.20 16.90
N LEU A 186 5.78 15.47 16.76
CA LEU A 186 4.54 16.01 17.34
C LEU A 186 3.28 15.33 16.75
N ILE A 187 3.28 15.06 15.44
CA ILE A 187 2.18 14.34 14.78
C ILE A 187 2.11 12.89 15.28
N LEU A 188 3.25 12.19 15.36
CA LEU A 188 3.30 10.80 15.86
C LEU A 188 2.79 10.71 17.30
N SER A 189 3.15 11.67 18.15
CA SER A 189 2.62 11.79 19.51
C SER A 189 1.09 11.87 19.52
N LYS A 190 0.50 12.71 18.65
CA LYS A 190 -0.97 12.83 18.52
C LYS A 190 -1.65 11.62 17.91
N LEU A 191 -0.96 10.88 17.04
CA LEU A 191 -1.48 9.65 16.45
C LEU A 191 -1.38 8.46 17.40
N CYS A 192 -0.37 8.43 18.27
CA CYS A 192 -0.22 7.43 19.33
C CYS A 192 -1.35 7.52 20.36
N GLU A 193 -1.82 8.75 20.65
CA GLU A 193 -2.98 9.00 21.51
C GLU A 193 -4.32 8.50 20.91
N ASP A 194 -4.39 8.21 19.59
CA ASP A 194 -5.59 7.68 18.94
C ASP A 194 -5.62 6.14 18.96
N PRO A 195 -6.55 5.52 19.73
CA PRO A 195 -6.62 4.05 19.85
C PRO A 195 -6.85 3.32 18.52
N HIS A 196 -7.46 3.98 17.54
CA HIS A 196 -7.84 3.38 16.26
C HIS A 196 -6.70 3.45 15.23
N TYR A 197 -5.69 4.29 15.46
CA TYR A 197 -4.64 4.55 14.48
C TYR A 197 -3.85 3.29 14.11
N SER A 198 -3.27 2.59 15.10
CA SER A 198 -2.42 1.43 14.80
C SER A 198 -3.22 0.27 14.18
N GLN A 199 -4.53 0.16 14.45
CA GLN A 199 -5.37 -0.86 13.83
C GLN A 199 -5.59 -0.57 12.33
N ALA A 200 -5.85 0.69 11.99
CA ALA A 200 -6.00 1.14 10.61
C ALA A 200 -4.70 1.07 9.80
N MET A 201 -3.55 1.19 10.48
CA MET A 201 -2.26 1.32 9.83
C MET A 201 -1.47 0.02 9.61
N HIS A 202 -1.81 -1.08 10.31
CA HIS A 202 -1.00 -2.31 10.32
C HIS A 202 -0.87 -3.03 8.95
N ALA A 203 -1.80 -2.79 8.01
CA ALA A 203 -1.71 -3.32 6.66
C ALA A 203 -0.69 -2.50 5.84
N PRO A 204 0.36 -3.13 5.26
CA PRO A 204 1.46 -2.40 4.62
C PRO A 204 1.01 -1.49 3.49
N PHE A 205 0.15 -2.00 2.60
CA PHE A 205 -0.20 -1.35 1.34
C PHE A 205 -1.61 -1.75 0.89
N SER A 206 -2.64 -1.23 1.57
CA SER A 206 -4.04 -1.60 1.30
C SER A 206 -4.54 -1.20 -0.09
N TYR A 207 -3.83 -0.33 -0.81
CA TYR A 207 -4.21 0.12 -2.15
C TYR A 207 -3.93 -0.92 -3.24
N ALA A 208 -3.03 -1.88 -2.98
CA ALA A 208 -2.83 -3.01 -3.89
C ALA A 208 -4.03 -3.95 -3.91
N ALA A 209 -4.85 -4.03 -2.86
CA ALA A 209 -6.07 -4.83 -2.90
C ALA A 209 -7.08 -4.22 -3.88
N THR A 210 -7.18 -2.90 -3.97
CA THR A 210 -8.01 -2.24 -4.99
C THR A 210 -7.41 -2.36 -6.40
N TYR A 211 -6.08 -2.51 -6.52
CA TYR A 211 -5.40 -2.71 -7.80
C TYR A 211 -5.25 -4.20 -8.23
N TYR A 212 -5.38 -5.18 -7.32
CA TYR A 212 -5.07 -6.61 -7.55
C TYR A 212 -5.94 -7.64 -6.80
N SER A 213 -7.01 -7.25 -6.09
CA SER A 213 -8.09 -8.22 -5.78
C SER A 213 -8.97 -8.35 -7.02
N MET A 214 -8.49 -9.05 -8.04
CA MET A 214 -8.93 -10.42 -8.26
C MET A 214 -7.79 -11.29 -8.82
N SER A 215 -6.68 -11.43 -8.10
CA SER A 215 -5.71 -12.50 -8.38
C SER A 215 -5.96 -13.68 -7.43
N TYR A 216 -6.93 -14.52 -7.81
CA TYR A 216 -7.05 -15.86 -7.22
C TYR A 216 -5.72 -16.59 -7.45
N ALA A 217 -5.02 -16.92 -6.37
CA ALA A 217 -4.09 -18.03 -6.42
C ALA A 217 -4.89 -19.32 -6.61
N PRO A 218 -4.43 -20.21 -7.50
CA PRO A 218 -4.26 -21.57 -7.02
C PRO A 218 -2.92 -22.17 -7.46
N ASN A 219 -2.36 -22.93 -6.52
CA ASN A 219 -1.43 -24.05 -6.67
C ASN A 219 -0.55 -24.17 -7.93
N GLY A 220 0.75 -24.31 -7.68
CA GLY A 220 1.78 -24.39 -8.69
C GLY A 220 1.67 -25.56 -9.67
N THR A 221 2.29 -25.36 -10.82
CA THR A 221 3.15 -26.32 -11.54
C THR A 221 3.76 -25.55 -12.72
N GLY A 222 5.06 -25.78 -12.97
CA GLY A 222 5.85 -25.00 -13.92
C GLY A 222 5.37 -25.12 -15.36
N GLY A 223 5.38 -24.00 -16.07
CA GLY A 223 5.19 -23.92 -17.52
C GLY A 223 5.94 -22.72 -18.07
N LYS A 224 6.96 -22.98 -18.90
CA LYS A 224 7.71 -21.97 -19.65
C LYS A 224 6.76 -21.20 -20.58
N PHE A 225 6.78 -19.88 -20.55
CA PHE A 225 6.16 -19.05 -21.58
C PHE A 225 7.20 -18.29 -22.40
N PRO A 226 7.02 -18.17 -23.72
CA PRO A 226 7.98 -17.53 -24.60
C PRO A 226 7.89 -16.00 -24.51
N ASN A 227 9.04 -15.41 -24.78
CA ASN A 227 9.32 -13.99 -24.89
C ASN A 227 8.36 -13.29 -25.89
N HIS A 228 7.47 -12.42 -25.41
CA HIS A 228 6.82 -11.41 -26.23
C HIS A 228 7.11 -10.04 -25.63
N LYS A 229 7.72 -9.17 -26.44
CA LYS A 229 7.96 -7.75 -26.15
C LYS A 229 6.61 -7.10 -25.83
N GLU A 230 6.33 -6.83 -24.56
CA GLU A 230 5.21 -6.01 -24.14
C GLU A 230 5.55 -4.54 -24.38
N ASP A 231 4.79 -3.93 -25.28
CA ASP A 231 4.72 -2.48 -25.41
C ASP A 231 4.31 -1.87 -24.05
N ARG A 232 5.01 -0.80 -23.66
CA ARG A 232 4.71 0.08 -22.51
C ARG A 232 3.37 0.82 -22.70
N SER A 233 2.27 0.11 -22.94
CA SER A 233 0.96 0.72 -23.05
C SER A 233 0.43 0.99 -21.63
N ASN A 234 0.15 2.25 -21.31
CA ASN A 234 -0.60 2.64 -20.12
C ASN A 234 -2.04 2.11 -20.28
N SER A 235 -2.23 0.82 -20.01
CA SER A 235 -3.50 0.13 -20.16
C SER A 235 -3.67 -0.87 -19.02
N ILE A 236 -4.83 -0.85 -18.38
CA ILE A 236 -5.23 -1.84 -17.37
C ILE A 236 -6.41 -2.65 -17.88
N THR A 237 -6.65 -3.83 -17.32
CA THR A 237 -7.88 -4.61 -17.56
C THR A 237 -8.47 -5.01 -16.23
N ILE A 238 -9.74 -4.66 -16.01
CA ILE A 238 -10.50 -4.99 -14.80
C ILE A 238 -11.62 -5.99 -15.12
N GLY A 239 -12.03 -6.75 -14.12
CA GLY A 239 -13.19 -7.63 -14.18
C GLY A 239 -14.44 -6.95 -13.70
N VAL A 240 -15.52 -7.06 -14.47
CA VAL A 240 -16.86 -6.68 -14.03
C VAL A 240 -17.77 -7.89 -14.17
N PRO A 241 -18.50 -8.32 -13.12
CA PRO A 241 -19.45 -9.41 -13.22
C PRO A 241 -20.41 -9.20 -14.40
N ASP A 242 -20.65 -10.25 -15.20
CA ASP A 242 -21.46 -10.12 -16.43
C ASP A 242 -22.87 -9.60 -16.15
N GLU A 243 -23.43 -9.90 -14.98
CA GLU A 243 -24.71 -9.35 -14.52
C GLU A 243 -24.70 -7.82 -14.36
N HIS A 244 -23.55 -7.23 -14.02
CA HIS A 244 -23.39 -5.80 -13.79
C HIS A 244 -22.88 -5.04 -15.02
N ILE A 245 -22.38 -5.72 -16.06
CA ILE A 245 -21.78 -5.06 -17.23
C ILE A 245 -22.79 -4.17 -17.98
N GLY A 246 -24.09 -4.49 -17.91
CA GLY A 246 -25.17 -3.70 -18.48
C GLY A 246 -25.25 -2.29 -17.89
N LEU A 247 -24.87 -2.12 -16.62
CA LEU A 247 -24.85 -0.83 -15.92
C LEU A 247 -23.69 0.04 -16.38
N VAL A 248 -22.53 -0.59 -16.61
CA VAL A 248 -21.33 0.06 -17.14
C VAL A 248 -21.57 0.51 -18.58
N LEU A 249 -22.15 -0.36 -19.42
CA LEU A 249 -22.52 -0.05 -20.81
C LEU A 249 -23.62 1.04 -20.88
N GLY A 250 -24.70 0.86 -20.12
CA GLY A 250 -25.91 1.67 -20.21
C GLY A 250 -26.71 1.43 -21.49
N ARG A 251 -27.98 1.87 -21.50
CA ARG A 251 -28.87 1.73 -22.67
C ARG A 251 -28.28 2.47 -23.87
N GLY A 252 -27.98 1.72 -24.94
CA GLY A 252 -27.35 2.24 -26.16
C GLY A 252 -25.88 2.64 -25.99
N GLY A 253 -25.18 2.15 -24.96
CA GLY A 253 -23.78 2.51 -24.70
C GLY A 253 -23.58 3.88 -24.06
N ARG A 254 -24.66 4.57 -23.64
CA ARG A 254 -24.58 5.94 -23.11
C ARG A 254 -23.67 6.07 -21.89
N ASN A 255 -23.70 5.12 -20.98
CA ASN A 255 -22.89 5.18 -19.76
C ASN A 255 -21.41 4.99 -20.09
N ILE A 256 -21.05 4.02 -20.93
CA ILE A 256 -19.64 3.79 -21.28
C ILE A 256 -19.06 4.94 -22.12
N MET A 257 -19.89 5.57 -22.97
CA MET A 257 -19.52 6.77 -23.71
C MET A 257 -19.28 7.96 -22.77
N GLU A 258 -20.16 8.19 -21.80
CA GLU A 258 -19.99 9.20 -20.76
C GLU A 258 -18.71 8.96 -19.96
N ILE A 259 -18.48 7.73 -19.50
CA ILE A 259 -17.27 7.38 -18.74
C ILE A 259 -16.02 7.67 -19.59
N SER A 260 -16.00 7.26 -20.86
CA SER A 260 -14.88 7.52 -21.77
C SER A 260 -14.66 9.02 -21.99
N GLN A 261 -15.72 9.79 -22.19
CA GLN A 261 -15.65 11.24 -22.40
C GLN A 261 -15.17 12.00 -21.16
N VAL A 262 -15.71 11.68 -19.98
CA VAL A 262 -15.40 12.36 -18.72
C VAL A 262 -14.00 12.02 -18.23
N SER A 263 -13.60 10.75 -18.34
CA SER A 263 -12.27 10.30 -17.94
C SER A 263 -11.18 10.67 -18.95
N GLY A 264 -11.53 10.84 -20.22
CA GLY A 264 -10.56 10.93 -21.32
C GLY A 264 -9.82 9.61 -21.58
N ALA A 265 -10.27 8.49 -21.03
CA ALA A 265 -9.73 7.17 -21.29
C ALA A 265 -10.44 6.49 -22.46
N ARG A 266 -9.71 5.64 -23.19
CA ARG A 266 -10.29 4.71 -24.15
C ARG A 266 -10.68 3.43 -23.42
N ILE A 267 -11.94 3.05 -23.50
CA ILE A 267 -12.48 1.89 -22.78
C ILE A 267 -13.00 0.87 -23.78
N LYS A 268 -12.55 -0.38 -23.64
CA LYS A 268 -12.98 -1.52 -24.45
C LYS A 268 -13.52 -2.61 -23.54
N ILE A 269 -14.71 -3.11 -23.84
CA ILE A 269 -15.33 -4.22 -23.12
C ILE A 269 -15.22 -5.46 -24.02
N SER A 270 -14.89 -6.62 -23.46
CA SER A 270 -14.88 -7.88 -24.20
C SER A 270 -16.24 -8.22 -24.77
N ASP A 271 -16.30 -9.11 -25.76
CA ASP A 271 -17.58 -9.59 -26.30
C ASP A 271 -18.36 -10.42 -25.26
N ARG A 272 -19.66 -10.60 -25.49
CA ARG A 272 -20.49 -11.46 -24.62
C ARG A 272 -19.94 -12.89 -24.67
N GLY A 273 -19.73 -13.48 -23.49
CA GLY A 273 -19.13 -14.82 -23.38
C GLY A 273 -17.60 -14.83 -23.38
N ASP A 274 -16.93 -13.70 -23.66
CA ASP A 274 -15.49 -13.57 -23.50
C ASP A 274 -15.16 -13.06 -22.09
N PHE A 275 -14.96 -14.00 -21.17
CA PHE A 275 -14.70 -13.76 -19.76
C PHE A 275 -13.21 -13.84 -19.42
N MET A 276 -12.83 -13.26 -18.29
CA MET A 276 -11.51 -13.50 -17.71
C MET A 276 -11.33 -14.98 -17.38
N SER A 277 -10.09 -15.46 -17.58
CA SER A 277 -9.76 -16.87 -17.37
C SER A 277 -10.08 -17.30 -15.95
N GLY A 278 -10.98 -18.28 -15.81
CA GLY A 278 -11.39 -18.82 -14.51
C GLY A 278 -12.48 -18.01 -13.79
N THR A 279 -13.06 -16.98 -14.41
CA THR A 279 -14.19 -16.23 -13.85
C THR A 279 -15.32 -16.08 -14.86
N THR A 280 -16.46 -15.55 -14.41
CA THR A 280 -17.59 -15.10 -15.26
C THR A 280 -17.57 -13.58 -15.44
N ASP A 281 -16.43 -12.94 -15.19
CA ASP A 281 -16.30 -11.50 -15.28
C ASP A 281 -15.94 -11.08 -16.70
N ARG A 282 -16.62 -10.06 -17.20
CA ARG A 282 -16.31 -9.40 -18.46
C ARG A 282 -15.05 -8.57 -18.30
N LYS A 283 -14.19 -8.62 -19.32
CA LYS A 283 -12.95 -7.85 -19.37
C LYS A 283 -13.28 -6.42 -19.77
N VAL A 284 -12.86 -5.47 -18.96
CA VAL A 284 -12.93 -4.04 -19.30
C VAL A 284 -11.51 -3.51 -19.36
N THR A 285 -11.01 -3.30 -20.57
CA THR A 285 -9.68 -2.74 -20.83
C THR A 285 -9.76 -1.22 -20.92
N ILE A 286 -8.99 -0.53 -20.09
CA ILE A 286 -8.95 0.92 -19.99
C ILE A 286 -7.55 1.39 -20.37
N THR A 287 -7.45 2.22 -21.40
CA THR A 287 -6.18 2.74 -21.93
C THR A 287 -6.18 4.27 -21.87
N GLY A 288 -5.13 4.88 -21.35
CA GLY A 288 -5.05 6.34 -21.25
C GLY A 288 -3.88 6.86 -20.41
N SER A 289 -3.95 8.12 -19.98
CA SER A 289 -3.07 8.61 -18.91
C SER A 289 -3.44 7.97 -17.57
N GLN A 290 -2.53 7.93 -16.59
CA GLN A 290 -2.84 7.38 -15.26
C GLN A 290 -4.08 8.02 -14.65
N ARG A 291 -4.23 9.35 -14.76
CA ARG A 291 -5.41 10.08 -14.29
C ARG A 291 -6.68 9.65 -15.02
N ALA A 292 -6.60 9.48 -16.34
CA ALA A 292 -7.73 9.07 -17.16
C ALA A 292 -8.16 7.63 -16.86
N ILE A 293 -7.21 6.70 -16.80
CA ILE A 293 -7.46 5.30 -16.46
C ILE A 293 -8.16 5.21 -15.11
N HIS A 294 -7.60 5.90 -14.11
CA HIS A 294 -8.13 5.89 -12.77
C HIS A 294 -9.53 6.50 -12.68
N GLN A 295 -9.76 7.65 -13.34
CA GLN A 295 -11.09 8.27 -13.37
C GLN A 295 -12.13 7.34 -14.04
N ALA A 296 -11.76 6.65 -15.11
CA ALA A 296 -12.63 5.67 -15.74
C ALA A 296 -12.94 4.49 -14.81
N GLU A 297 -11.92 3.95 -14.15
CA GLU A 297 -12.05 2.85 -13.18
C GLU A 297 -13.01 3.20 -12.04
N CYS A 298 -12.84 4.37 -11.41
CA CYS A 298 -13.74 4.83 -10.33
C CYS A 298 -15.18 4.98 -10.81
N MET A 299 -15.41 5.55 -12.00
CA MET A 299 -16.76 5.68 -12.54
C MET A 299 -17.40 4.32 -12.86
N ILE A 300 -16.60 3.33 -13.30
CA ILE A 300 -17.08 1.96 -13.54
C ILE A 300 -17.46 1.30 -12.21
N MET A 301 -16.56 1.32 -11.23
CA MET A 301 -16.80 0.73 -9.90
C MET A 301 -18.00 1.36 -9.21
N GLN A 302 -18.18 2.69 -9.30
CA GLN A 302 -19.35 3.39 -8.77
C GLN A 302 -20.66 2.89 -9.40
N LYS A 303 -20.70 2.73 -10.73
CA LYS A 303 -21.92 2.24 -11.41
C LYS A 303 -22.25 0.80 -11.01
N VAL A 304 -21.25 -0.02 -10.69
CA VAL A 304 -21.43 -1.39 -10.19
C VAL A 304 -21.90 -1.37 -8.72
N ALA A 305 -21.22 -0.63 -7.85
CA ALA A 305 -21.52 -0.55 -6.42
C ALA A 305 -22.95 -0.07 -6.13
N ASN A 306 -23.38 1.02 -6.78
CA ASN A 306 -24.72 1.59 -6.62
C ASN A 306 -25.86 0.64 -7.03
N ALA A 307 -25.58 -0.39 -7.81
CA ALA A 307 -26.58 -1.38 -8.19
C ALA A 307 -26.70 -2.49 -7.16
N THR A 308 -25.59 -2.92 -6.56
CA THR A 308 -25.58 -3.88 -5.44
C THR A 308 -26.42 -3.38 -4.26
N GLU A 309 -26.39 -2.08 -3.96
CA GLU A 309 -27.20 -1.49 -2.88
C GLU A 309 -28.70 -1.46 -3.22
N ARG A 310 -29.07 -1.21 -4.48
CA ARG A 310 -30.49 -1.14 -4.92
C ARG A 310 -31.17 -2.50 -5.09
N MET A 311 -30.41 -3.60 -5.00
CA MET A 311 -30.95 -4.97 -5.08
C MET A 311 -31.18 -5.59 -3.69
N MET A 312 -30.77 -4.90 -2.62
CA MET A 312 -30.99 -5.33 -1.24
C MET A 312 -32.17 -4.64 -0.56
N ASP A 313 -32.76 -3.62 -1.20
CA ASP A 313 -34.02 -2.96 -0.83
C ASP A 313 -35.19 -3.53 -1.65
#